data_AF-A0A9Q9S2W9-F1
#
_entry.id   AF-A0A9Q9S2W9-F1
#
_cell.length_a   1.000
_cell.length_b   1.000
_cell.length_c   1.000
_cell.angle_alpha   90.00
_cell.angle_beta   90.00
_cell.angle_gamma   90.00
#
_symmetry.space_group_name_H-M   'P 1'
#
loop_
_entity.id
_entity.type
_entity.pdbx_description
1 polymer ?
#
loop_
_entity_poly.entity_id
_entity_poly.type
_entity_poly.pdbx_seq_one_letter_code
_entity_poly.pdbx_strand_id
1 'polypeptide(L)' 'MNTPHNEWDAYLTQMEQLLALELDDARRAELRVQFSRIAAMAGPLLAFPLDDRVEIAGVYKA' A
#
# COMPACT_ATOMS: atom_id res chain seq x y z
N MET A 1 -11.74 -4.16 -1.41
CA MET A 1 -11.04 -5.19 -2.21
C MET A 1 -9.88 -5.70 -1.39
N ASN A 2 -9.91 -6.97 -0.96
CA ASN A 2 -8.77 -7.60 -0.28
C ASN A 2 -7.81 -8.09 -1.35
N THR A 3 -6.67 -7.41 -1.51
CA THR A 3 -5.58 -7.82 -2.41
C THR A 3 -5.07 -9.20 -1.98
N PRO A 4 -5.31 -10.28 -2.76
CA PRO A 4 -4.83 -11.61 -2.42
C PRO A 4 -3.30 -11.64 -2.34
N HIS A 5 -2.77 -12.57 -1.53
CA HIS A 5 -1.34 -12.71 -1.25
C HIS A 5 -0.46 -12.83 -2.50
N ASN A 6 -1.01 -13.33 -3.61
CA ASN A 6 -0.32 -13.46 -4.90
C ASN A 6 -0.08 -12.13 -5.63
N GLU A 7 -0.83 -11.07 -5.31
CA GLU A 7 -0.68 -9.76 -5.95
C GLU A 7 0.50 -8.98 -5.35
N TRP A 8 0.89 -9.26 -4.10
CA TRP A 8 2.03 -8.58 -3.47
C TRP A 8 3.37 -8.94 -4.11
N ASP A 9 3.54 -10.17 -4.60
CA ASP A 9 4.75 -10.58 -5.31
C ASP A 9 4.97 -9.78 -6.59
N ALA A 10 3.91 -9.65 -7.40
CA ALA A 10 3.94 -8.87 -8.63
C ALA A 10 4.15 -7.38 -8.33
N TYR A 11 3.46 -6.85 -7.31
CA TYR A 11 3.61 -5.46 -6.90
C TYR A 11 5.04 -5.14 -6.42
N LEU A 12 5.60 -5.98 -5.54
CA LEU A 12 6.97 -5.80 -5.03
C LEU A 12 7.99 -5.86 -6.17
N THR A 13 7.87 -6.83 -7.08
CA THR A 13 8.75 -6.94 -8.25
C THR A 13 8.72 -5.68 -9.11
N GLN A 14 7.53 -5.12 -9.35
CA GLN A 14 7.38 -3.87 -10.10
C GLN A 14 7.96 -2.67 -9.36
N MET A 15 7.73 -2.57 -8.04
CA MET A 15 8.23 -1.45 -7.24
C MET A 15 9.75 -1.48 -7.06
N GLU A 16 10.36 -2.67 -6.96
CA GLU A 16 11.83 -2.81 -6.97
C GLU A 16 12.43 -2.17 -8.22
N GLN A 17 11.84 -2.43 -9.40
CA GLN A 17 12.28 -1.85 -10.66
C GLN A 17 12.00 -0.35 -10.76
N LEU A 18 10.78 0.08 -10.43
CA LEU A 18 10.35 1.47 -10.54
C LEU A 18 11.15 2.41 -9.62
N LEU A 19 11.49 1.94 -8.42
CA LEU A 19 12.18 2.72 -7.40
C LEU A 19 13.70 2.48 -7.40
N ALA A 20 14.21 1.64 -8.29
CA ALA A 20 15.61 1.20 -8.31
C ALA A 20 16.09 0.70 -6.93
N LEU A 21 15.27 -0.15 -6.28
CA LEU A 21 15.52 -0.69 -4.96
C LEU A 21 15.99 -2.14 -5.04
N GLU A 22 17.12 -2.44 -4.39
CA GLU A 22 17.62 -3.81 -4.26
C GLU A 22 17.12 -4.46 -2.97
N LEU A 23 16.33 -5.53 -3.12
CA LEU A 23 15.87 -6.36 -2.01
C LEU A 23 16.49 -7.75 -2.09
N ASP A 24 16.83 -8.30 -0.93
CA ASP A 24 17.12 -9.72 -0.80
C ASP A 24 15.83 -10.49 -0.48
N ASP A 25 15.89 -11.82 -0.53
CA ASP A 25 14.71 -12.67 -0.33
C ASP A 25 14.11 -12.54 1.06
N ALA A 26 14.94 -12.28 2.08
CA ALA A 26 14.47 -12.08 3.45
C ALA A 26 13.65 -10.78 3.56
N ARG A 27 14.12 -9.68 2.97
CA ARG A 27 13.40 -8.40 2.93
C ARG A 27 12.12 -8.50 2.11
N ARG A 28 12.13 -9.19 0.98
CA ARG A 28 10.91 -9.44 0.20
C ARG A 28 9.88 -10.22 1.02
N ALA A 29 10.31 -11.25 1.73
CA ALA A 29 9.42 -12.04 2.60
C ALA A 29 8.79 -11.18 3.70
N GLU A 30 9.60 -10.34 4.36
CA GLU A 30 9.09 -9.43 5.40
C GLU A 30 8.12 -8.39 4.83
N LEU A 31 8.43 -7.80 3.68
CA LEU A 31 7.55 -6.82 3.05
C LEU A 31 6.18 -7.40 2.68
N ARG A 32 6.11 -8.65 2.22
CA ARG A 32 4.82 -9.33 1.97
C ARG A 32 3.95 -9.38 3.23
N VAL A 33 4.55 -9.73 4.37
CA VAL A 33 3.84 -9.80 5.66
C VAL A 33 3.36 -8.41 6.07
N GLN A 34 4.23 -7.42 6.00
CA GLN A 34 3.90 -6.06 6.42
C GLN A 34 2.85 -5.41 5.52
N PHE A 35 2.94 -5.59 4.19
CA PHE A 35 1.96 -5.05 3.26
C PHE A 35 0.59 -5.72 3.46
N SER A 36 0.57 -7.02 3.75
CA SER A 36 -0.68 -7.71 4.09
C SER A 36 -1.32 -7.14 5.35
N ARG A 37 -0.52 -6.81 6.38
CA ARG A 37 -1.01 -6.15 7.60
C ARG A 37 -1.51 -4.74 7.35
N ILE A 38 -0.77 -3.94 6.58
CA ILE A 38 -1.16 -2.57 6.22
C ILE A 38 -2.46 -2.59 5.42
N ALA A 39 -2.61 -3.50 4.46
CA ALA A 39 -3.85 -3.66 3.70
C ALA A 39 -5.05 -3.97 4.60
N ALA A 40 -4.86 -4.82 5.62
CA ALA A 40 -5.91 -5.08 6.61
C ALA A 40 -6.24 -3.83 7.44
N MET A 41 -5.24 -3.06 7.87
CA MET A 41 -5.46 -1.79 8.60
C MET A 41 -6.09 -0.70 7.73
N ALA A 42 -5.79 -0.67 6.43
CA ALA A 42 -6.35 0.26 5.47
C ALA A 42 -7.77 -0.13 5.02
N GLY A 43 -8.15 -1.40 5.16
CA GLY A 43 -9.46 -1.91 4.76
C GLY A 43 -10.64 -1.08 5.27
N PRO A 44 -10.72 -0.76 6.58
CA PRO A 44 -11.75 0.13 7.12
C PRO A 44 -11.75 1.53 6.50
N LEU A 45 -10.58 2.11 6.22
CA LEU A 45 -10.48 3.43 5.59
C LEU A 45 -10.98 3.40 4.14
N LEU A 46 -10.64 2.35 3.39
CA LEU A 46 -11.11 2.17 2.00
C LEU A 46 -12.62 1.89 1.92
N ALA A 47 -13.20 1.32 2.98
CA ALA A 47 -14.64 1.07 3.07
C ALA A 47 -15.43 2.31 3.52
N PHE A 48 -14.76 3.33 4.05
CA PHE A 48 -15.40 4.55 4.50
C PHE A 48 -15.89 5.38 3.31
N PRO A 49 -17.18 5.75 3.24
CA PRO A 49 -17.69 6.55 2.14
C PRO A 49 -17.08 7.95 2.15
N LEU A 50 -16.51 8.35 1.01
CA LEU A 50 -16.02 9.71 0.80
C LEU A 50 -17.12 10.53 0.11
N ASP A 51 -17.40 11.71 0.66
CA ASP A 51 -18.23 12.71 -0.02
C ASP A 51 -17.39 13.41 -1.10
N ASP A 52 -18.04 13.93 -2.15
CA ASP A 52 -17.36 14.52 -3.32
C ASP A 52 -16.52 15.77 -2.96
N ARG A 53 -16.69 16.30 -1.75
CA ARG A 53 -16.10 17.57 -1.29
C ARG A 53 -15.32 17.44 0.02
N VAL A 54 -14.85 16.24 0.37
CA VAL A 54 -14.00 16.06 1.54
C VAL A 54 -12.70 16.82 1.34
N GLU A 55 -12.56 17.97 2.01
CA GLU A 55 -11.29 18.69 2.08
C GLU A 55 -10.25 17.81 2.77
N ILE A 56 -9.07 17.71 2.16
CA ILE A 56 -7.94 17.04 2.80
C ILE A 56 -7.57 17.79 4.09
N ALA A 57 -7.21 17.04 5.13
CA ALA A 57 -6.73 17.64 6.37
C ALA A 57 -5.43 18.42 6.09
N GLY A 58 -5.47 19.74 6.25
CA GLY A 58 -4.29 20.60 6.12
C GLY A 58 -4.09 21.25 4.74
N VAL A 59 -5.07 22.04 4.29
CA VAL A 59 -4.91 22.90 3.10
C VAL A 59 -3.79 23.92 3.35
N TYR A 60 -2.70 23.83 2.58
CA TYR A 60 -1.65 24.82 2.58
C TYR A 60 -2.22 26.20 2.19
N LYS A 61 -1.99 27.21 3.02
CA LYS A 61 -2.33 28.60 2.73
C LYS A 61 -1.03 29.35 2.44
N ALA A 62 -0.86 29.73 1.17
CA ALA A 62 0.25 30.55 0.69
C ALA A 62 0.13 31.99 1.14
#